data_AF-X1KHK0-F1
#
_entry.id   AF-X1KHK0-F1
#
_cell.length_a   1.000
_cell.length_b   1.000
_cell.length_c   1.000
_cell.angle_alpha   90.00
_cell.angle_beta   90.00
_cell.angle_gamma   90.00
#
_symmetry.space_group_name_H-M   'P 1'
#
loop_
_entity.id
_entity.type
_entity.pdbx_description
1 polymer ?
#
loop_
_entity_poly.entity_id
_entity_poly.type
_entity_poly.pdbx_seq_one_letter_code
_entity_poly.pdbx_strand_id
1 'polypeptide(L)'
;DQAIDMVKQSCAFSAPGHSCGIHSHNEDHIQRVAMEIPVCRVLVNQVQVFGNGGFFNNGLWFTLSLGNGSWGGTTTDDNLTWYHLINYTKLVRVIPEVIPTDEELWGNYLRKYG
;
A
#
# COMPACT_ATOMS: atom_id res chain seq x y z
N ASP A 1 6.77 -15.38 12.99
CA ASP A 1 5.61 -16.24 12.68
C ASP A 1 4.43 -15.93 13.60
N GLN A 2 4.42 -16.38 14.87
CA GLN A 2 3.31 -16.13 15.80
C GLN A 2 2.85 -14.65 15.88
N ALA A 3 3.81 -13.71 15.94
CA ALA A 3 3.48 -12.28 15.99
C ALA A 3 2.74 -11.80 14.73
N ILE A 4 3.13 -12.28 13.54
CA ILE A 4 2.47 -11.96 12.28
C ILE A 4 1.03 -12.50 12.29
N ASP A 5 0.83 -13.72 12.76
CA ASP A 5 -0.51 -14.34 12.82
C ASP A 5 -1.44 -13.60 13.79
N MET A 6 -0.93 -13.18 14.94
CA MET A 6 -1.71 -12.38 15.91
C MET A 6 -2.14 -11.02 15.33
N VAL A 7 -1.24 -10.36 14.60
CA VAL A 7 -1.55 -9.08 13.95
C VAL A 7 -2.55 -9.30 12.80
N LYS A 8 -2.38 -10.34 11.97
CA LYS A 8 -3.34 -10.71 10.93
C LYS A 8 -4.75 -10.90 11.52
N GLN A 9 -4.87 -11.64 12.62
CA GLN A 9 -6.15 -11.87 13.29
C GLN A 9 -6.77 -10.57 13.83
N SER A 10 -5.95 -9.71 14.45
CA SER A 10 -6.40 -8.43 14.99
C SER A 10 -6.86 -7.47 13.89
N CYS A 11 -6.09 -7.35 12.80
CA CYS A 11 -6.46 -6.56 11.62
C CYS A 11 -7.74 -7.07 10.97
N ALA A 12 -7.88 -8.39 10.79
CA ALA A 12 -9.10 -8.98 10.21
C ALA A 12 -10.35 -8.70 11.05
N PHE A 13 -10.21 -8.56 12.38
CA PHE A 13 -11.33 -8.31 13.28
C PHE A 13 -11.81 -6.85 13.27
N SER A 14 -10.91 -5.86 13.33
CA SER A 14 -11.30 -4.46 13.60
C SER A 14 -10.75 -3.42 12.64
N ALA A 15 -9.75 -3.73 11.81
CA ALA A 15 -9.07 -2.72 11.00
C ALA A 15 -8.43 -3.30 9.73
N PRO A 16 -9.19 -4.01 8.88
CA PRO A 16 -8.64 -4.60 7.66
C PRO A 16 -8.15 -3.47 6.75
N GLY A 17 -6.91 -3.59 6.25
CA GLY A 17 -6.31 -2.59 5.37
C GLY A 17 -5.81 -1.32 6.04
N HIS A 18 -5.99 -1.08 7.35
CA HIS A 18 -5.61 0.20 7.94
C HIS A 18 -4.09 0.41 8.06
N SER A 19 -3.45 -0.15 9.09
CA SER A 19 -2.01 0.01 9.32
C SER A 19 -1.50 -0.97 10.37
N CYS A 20 -0.23 -1.31 10.32
CA CYS A 20 0.50 -1.91 11.44
C CYS A 20 1.88 -1.27 11.60
N GLY A 21 2.59 -1.64 12.66
CA GLY A 21 3.88 -1.05 13.01
C GLY A 21 4.83 -2.13 13.48
N ILE A 22 6.10 -1.97 13.16
CA ILE A 22 7.17 -2.86 13.60
C ILE A 22 8.33 -2.03 14.15
N HIS A 23 8.81 -2.42 15.32
CA HIS A 23 10.08 -1.93 15.87
C HIS A 23 11.14 -3.02 15.69
N SER A 24 12.01 -2.85 14.69
CA SER A 24 13.07 -3.81 14.37
C SER A 24 14.19 -3.13 13.58
N HIS A 25 15.38 -3.70 13.67
CA HIS A 25 16.52 -3.39 12.79
C HIS A 25 16.85 -4.55 11.85
N ASN A 26 16.03 -5.60 11.83
CA ASN A 26 16.17 -6.73 10.92
C ASN A 26 15.28 -6.51 9.70
N GLU A 27 15.90 -6.27 8.55
CA GLU A 27 15.20 -6.00 7.28
C GLU A 27 14.35 -7.17 6.80
N ASP A 28 14.79 -8.41 7.02
CA ASP A 28 13.99 -9.59 6.65
C ASP A 28 12.68 -9.61 7.44
N HIS A 29 12.71 -9.26 8.73
CA HIS A 29 11.49 -9.17 9.54
C HIS A 29 10.57 -8.03 9.08
N ILE A 30 11.13 -6.88 8.74
CA ILE A 30 10.38 -5.71 8.25
C ILE A 30 9.68 -6.06 6.93
N GLN A 31 10.42 -6.63 5.98
CA GLN A 31 9.87 -7.03 4.68
C GLN A 31 8.80 -8.10 4.85
N ARG A 32 9.02 -9.11 5.70
CA ARG A 32 8.00 -10.13 5.97
C ARG A 32 6.70 -9.54 6.51
N VAL A 33 6.77 -8.58 7.43
CA VAL A 33 5.57 -7.89 7.94
C VAL A 33 4.84 -7.16 6.80
N ALA A 34 5.56 -6.43 5.95
CA ALA A 34 4.97 -5.71 4.82
C ALA A 34 4.35 -6.64 3.77
N MET A 35 4.96 -7.81 3.54
CA MET A 35 4.48 -8.77 2.55
C MET A 35 3.32 -9.64 3.03
N GLU A 36 3.26 -9.94 4.33
CA GLU A 36 2.33 -10.93 4.86
C GLU A 36 1.07 -10.32 5.49
N ILE A 37 1.12 -9.09 6.00
CA ILE A 37 0.00 -8.49 6.74
C ILE A 37 -0.82 -7.59 5.80
N PRO A 38 -2.15 -7.83 5.66
CA PRO A 38 -2.99 -7.08 4.72
C PRO A 38 -3.38 -5.70 5.27
N VAL A 39 -2.42 -4.78 5.27
CA VAL A 39 -2.57 -3.38 5.67
C VAL A 39 -1.98 -2.45 4.62
N CYS A 40 -2.55 -1.25 4.46
CA CYS A 40 -2.07 -0.27 3.48
C CYS A 40 -0.79 0.44 3.92
N ARG A 41 -0.46 0.44 5.21
CA ARG A 41 0.72 1.12 5.76
C ARG A 41 1.40 0.28 6.84
N VAL A 42 2.72 0.11 6.70
CA VAL A 42 3.59 -0.47 7.75
C VAL A 42 4.59 0.59 8.17
N LEU A 43 4.53 1.01 9.43
CA LEU A 43 5.47 1.99 9.98
C LEU A 43 6.61 1.27 10.70
N VAL A 44 7.84 1.55 10.28
CA VAL A 44 9.06 0.96 10.83
C VAL A 44 9.69 1.95 11.79
N ASN A 45 9.87 1.56 13.06
CA ASN A 45 10.52 2.37 14.09
C ASN A 45 9.95 3.78 14.27
N GLN A 46 8.62 3.94 14.10
CA GLN A 46 7.92 5.22 14.21
C GLN A 46 6.70 5.11 15.13
N VAL A 47 6.37 6.21 15.79
CA VAL A 47 5.15 6.31 16.61
C VAL A 47 3.93 6.36 15.67
N GLN A 48 3.07 5.36 15.73
CA GLN A 48 1.99 5.18 14.76
C GLN A 48 0.90 6.26 14.83
N VAL A 49 0.53 6.73 16.03
CA VAL A 49 -0.60 7.68 16.19
C VAL A 49 -0.38 8.98 15.39
N PHE A 50 0.87 9.41 15.25
CA PHE A 50 1.24 10.57 14.43
C PHE A 50 1.72 10.15 13.05
N GLY A 51 2.52 9.09 12.97
CA GLY A 51 3.16 8.69 11.72
C GLY A 51 2.15 8.22 10.65
N ASN A 52 1.08 7.53 11.03
CA ASN A 52 0.10 7.01 10.05
C ASN A 52 -0.56 8.14 9.26
N GLY A 53 -0.85 9.25 9.92
CA GLY A 53 -1.39 10.48 9.31
C GLY A 53 -0.38 11.25 8.48
N GLY A 54 0.86 10.78 8.36
CA GLY A 54 1.96 11.52 7.75
C GLY A 54 2.67 12.45 8.73
N PHE A 55 3.99 12.39 8.71
CA PHE A 55 4.85 13.21 9.54
C PHE A 55 6.09 13.64 8.76
N PHE A 56 6.79 14.66 9.24
CA PHE A 56 7.94 15.26 8.55
C PHE A 56 9.07 14.27 8.23
N ASN A 57 9.09 13.10 8.87
CA ASN A 57 10.15 12.09 8.74
C ASN A 57 9.71 10.80 8.03
N ASN A 58 8.54 10.75 7.37
CA ASN A 58 8.06 9.50 6.77
C ASN A 58 7.49 9.57 5.35
N GLY A 59 7.39 10.77 4.77
CA GLY A 59 7.04 10.94 3.36
C GLY A 59 5.59 10.62 2.98
N LEU A 60 4.75 10.23 3.94
CA LEU A 60 3.31 10.11 3.71
C LEU A 60 2.68 11.50 3.65
N TRP A 61 1.63 11.63 2.85
CA TRP A 61 0.82 12.83 2.85
C TRP A 61 0.20 13.08 4.22
N PHE A 62 0.21 14.33 4.68
CA PHE A 62 -0.43 14.69 5.93
C PHE A 62 -1.96 14.62 5.80
N THR A 63 -2.63 13.85 6.67
CA THR A 63 -4.08 13.72 6.73
C THR A 63 -4.54 13.09 8.06
N LEU A 64 -5.82 13.28 8.37
CA LEU A 64 -6.53 12.52 9.42
C LEU A 64 -7.55 11.53 8.83
N SER A 65 -7.57 11.39 7.50
CA SER A 65 -8.44 10.47 6.78
C SER A 65 -7.59 9.46 5.99
N LEU A 66 -7.50 8.25 6.52
CA LEU A 66 -6.63 7.18 6.03
C LEU A 66 -7.45 6.19 5.20
N GLY A 67 -7.10 6.02 3.93
CA GLY A 67 -7.73 5.02 3.06
C GLY A 67 -7.30 3.61 3.46
N ASN A 68 -8.23 2.68 3.63
CA ASN A 68 -7.95 1.30 4.04
C ASN A 68 -7.91 0.32 2.85
N GLY A 69 -7.88 0.85 1.62
CA GLY A 69 -7.89 0.06 0.40
C GLY A 69 -9.12 -0.85 0.28
N SER A 70 -9.03 -1.79 -0.67
CA SER A 70 -10.08 -2.78 -0.92
C SER A 70 -10.27 -3.74 0.26
N TRP A 71 -9.23 -4.00 1.05
CA TRP A 71 -9.32 -4.78 2.28
C TRP A 71 -10.28 -4.17 3.31
N GLY A 72 -10.26 -2.85 3.45
CA GLY A 72 -11.17 -2.10 4.32
C GLY A 72 -12.45 -1.62 3.64
N GLY A 73 -12.73 -2.02 2.39
CA GLY A 73 -13.91 -1.61 1.64
C GLY A 73 -13.89 -0.15 1.17
N THR A 74 -12.71 0.45 1.03
CA THR A 74 -12.54 1.84 0.57
C THR A 74 -11.85 1.90 -0.80
N THR A 75 -12.15 2.95 -1.58
CA THR A 75 -11.64 3.10 -2.97
C THR A 75 -10.15 3.41 -3.04
N THR A 76 -9.54 3.89 -1.96
CA THR A 76 -8.12 4.27 -1.91
C THR A 76 -7.44 3.64 -0.70
N ASP A 77 -6.18 3.28 -0.86
CA ASP A 77 -5.24 2.88 0.19
C ASP A 77 -4.34 4.05 0.64
N ASP A 78 -4.46 5.21 0.00
CA ASP A 78 -3.61 6.39 0.26
C ASP A 78 -4.10 7.20 1.48
N ASN A 79 -3.22 8.06 1.96
CA ASN A 79 -3.57 9.18 2.83
C ASN A 79 -4.34 10.21 2.00
N LEU A 80 -5.61 10.48 2.36
CA LEU A 80 -6.46 11.36 1.59
C LEU A 80 -5.90 12.79 1.54
N THR A 81 -5.77 13.32 0.33
CA THR A 81 -5.27 14.68 0.05
C THR A 81 -6.18 15.44 -0.90
N TRP A 82 -5.86 16.71 -1.14
CA TRP A 82 -6.55 17.55 -2.13
C TRP A 82 -6.61 16.91 -3.53
N TYR A 83 -5.62 16.09 -3.92
CA TYR A 83 -5.60 15.41 -5.22
C TYR A 83 -6.80 14.48 -5.42
N HIS A 84 -7.29 13.89 -4.32
CA HIS A 84 -8.46 13.01 -4.31
C HIS A 84 -9.80 13.76 -4.36
N LEU A 85 -9.78 15.07 -4.10
CA LEU A 85 -10.98 15.90 -3.95
C LEU A 85 -11.27 16.76 -5.17
N ILE A 86 -10.49 16.61 -6.24
CA ILE A 86 -10.68 17.36 -7.48
C ILE A 86 -10.82 16.42 -8.68
N ASN A 87 -11.58 16.88 -9.66
CA ASN A 87 -11.72 16.18 -10.93
C ASN A 87 -10.70 16.72 -11.93
N TYR A 88 -10.11 15.82 -12.74
CA TYR A 88 -9.20 16.17 -13.82
C TYR A 88 -9.86 15.94 -15.18
N THR A 89 -9.95 16.98 -16.00
CA THR A 89 -10.31 16.86 -17.41
C THR A 89 -9.08 16.45 -18.21
N LYS A 90 -9.11 15.28 -18.85
CA LYS A 90 -8.04 14.81 -19.73
C LYS A 90 -8.39 15.10 -21.19
N LEU A 91 -7.64 15.99 -21.83
CA LEU A 91 -7.68 16.20 -23.28
C LEU A 91 -6.74 15.21 -23.96
N VAL A 92 -7.29 14.27 -24.72
CA VAL A 92 -6.53 13.21 -25.39
C VAL A 92 -6.55 13.40 -26.90
N ARG A 93 -5.41 13.16 -27.57
CA ARG A 93 -5.26 13.18 -29.04
C ARG A 93 -4.74 11.83 -29.52
N VAL A 94 -5.06 11.49 -30.76
CA VAL A 94 -4.56 10.26 -31.41
C VAL A 94 -3.03 10.34 -31.51
N ILE A 95 -2.36 9.26 -31.10
CA ILE A 95 -0.94 9.00 -31.31
C ILE A 95 -0.78 7.68 -32.08
N PRO A 96 0.34 7.44 -32.77
CA PRO A 96 0.62 6.13 -33.37
C PRO A 96 0.51 5.01 -32.34
N GLU A 97 -0.10 3.88 -32.73
CA GLU A 97 -0.23 2.72 -31.86
C GLU A 97 1.13 2.11 -31.54
N VAL A 98 1.33 1.78 -30.27
CA VAL A 98 2.45 0.96 -29.80
C VAL A 98 1.83 -0.26 -29.14
N ILE A 99 1.75 -1.36 -29.89
CA ILE A 99 1.17 -2.62 -29.41
C ILE A 99 2.33 -3.50 -28.93
N PRO A 100 2.52 -3.67 -27.61
CA PRO A 100 3.54 -4.57 -27.11
C PRO A 100 3.13 -6.03 -27.35
N THR A 101 4.12 -6.88 -27.61
CA THR A 101 3.95 -8.32 -27.73
C THR A 101 3.72 -8.98 -26.36
N ASP A 102 3.14 -10.18 -26.36
CA ASP A 102 2.99 -10.98 -25.13
C ASP A 102 4.32 -11.25 -24.45
N GLU A 103 5.39 -11.40 -25.22
CA GLU A 103 6.75 -11.58 -24.72
C GLU A 103 7.28 -10.32 -24.02
N GLU A 104 7.03 -9.13 -24.58
CA GLU A 104 7.39 -7.84 -23.97
C GLU A 104 6.61 -7.56 -22.69
N LEU A 105 5.33 -7.94 -22.64
CA LEU A 105 4.48 -7.75 -21.46
C LEU A 105 4.76 -8.79 -20.37
N TRP A 106 4.90 -10.06 -20.76
CA TRP A 106 4.78 -11.21 -19.86
C TRP A 106 5.94 -12.19 -19.92
N GLY A 107 6.98 -11.95 -20.70
CA GLY A 107 8.06 -12.92 -20.94
C GLY A 107 8.68 -13.50 -19.66
N ASN A 108 8.87 -12.68 -18.62
CA ASN A 108 9.39 -13.15 -17.33
C ASN A 108 8.42 -14.12 -16.62
N TYR A 109 7.12 -13.86 -16.69
CA TYR A 109 6.10 -14.71 -16.09
C TYR A 109 5.96 -16.02 -16.90
N LEU A 110 5.86 -15.91 -18.22
CA LEU A 110 5.73 -17.05 -19.13
C LEU A 110 6.96 -17.97 -19.05
N ARG A 111 8.19 -17.42 -18.98
CA ARG A 111 9.40 -18.24 -18.75
C ARG A 111 9.39 -19.01 -17.44
N LYS A 112 8.72 -18.49 -16.42
CA LYS A 112 8.73 -19.07 -15.06
C LYS A 112 7.57 -20.05 -14.83
N TYR A 113 6.42 -19.83 -15.46
CA TYR A 113 5.17 -20.53 -15.16
C TYR A 113 4.39 -21.02 -16.39
N GLY A 114 4.80 -20.64 -17.60
CA GLY A 114 4.17 -21.04 -18.86
C GLY A 114 4.64 -22.40 -19.36
#